data_AF-A0A7C9CJA2-F1
#
_entry.id   AF-A0A7C9CJA2-F1
#
_cell.length_a   1.000
_cell.length_b   1.000
_cell.length_c   1.000
_cell.angle_alpha   90.00
_cell.angle_beta   90.00
_cell.angle_gamma   90.00
#
_symmetry.space_group_name_H-M   'P 1'
#
loop_
_entity.id
_entity.type
_entity.pdbx_description
1 polymer ?
#
loop_
_entity_poly.entity_id
_entity_poly.type
_entity_poly.pdbx_seq_one_letter_code
_entity_poly.pdbx_strand_id
1 'polypeptide(L)'
;MKCDDDTFVRVDAVMKEAKKVPQGRNLYVGNINYYHKPLRQGKWAVTYEEWPEEDYPPYANGPGYILSSDVAYFIVSEFEKHKLRLFKMEDVSMGMWVERFNSTRPVEYVHSLKFCQFGCVEDYYTAHYQSPKQMICLWNKLQELGRPVCCNMR
;
A
#
# COMPACT_ATOMS: atom_id res chain seq x y z
N MET A 1 -5.52 3.30 -7.42
CA MET A 1 -4.27 2.76 -6.85
C MET A 1 -3.39 3.92 -6.45
N LYS A 2 -2.67 3.83 -5.33
CA LYS A 2 -1.55 4.71 -4.98
C LYS A 2 -0.25 3.94 -5.15
N CYS A 3 0.80 4.58 -5.63
CA CYS A 3 2.16 4.08 -5.59
C CYS A 3 3.15 5.25 -5.55
N ASP A 4 4.38 4.97 -5.15
CA ASP A 4 5.48 5.94 -5.20
C ASP A 4 6.10 5.98 -6.61
N ASP A 5 6.83 7.05 -6.94
CA ASP A 5 7.42 7.29 -8.26
C ASP A 5 8.66 6.44 -8.55
N ASP A 6 9.19 5.77 -7.52
CA ASP A 6 10.26 4.76 -7.59
C ASP A 6 9.71 3.32 -7.50
N THR A 7 8.40 3.13 -7.72
CA THR A 7 7.75 1.82 -7.73
C THR A 7 7.29 1.39 -9.13
N PHE A 8 7.85 0.30 -9.64
CA PHE A 8 7.36 -0.34 -10.86
C PHE A 8 6.11 -1.20 -10.55
N VAL A 9 5.07 -1.05 -11.36
CA VAL A 9 3.76 -1.70 -11.13
C VAL A 9 3.38 -2.60 -12.31
N ARG A 10 3.05 -3.86 -12.01
CA ARG A 10 2.38 -4.77 -12.96
C ARG A 10 0.87 -4.58 -12.89
N VAL A 11 0.37 -3.65 -13.69
CA VAL A 11 -1.05 -3.25 -13.70
C VAL A 11 -1.98 -4.45 -13.95
N ASP A 12 -1.60 -5.37 -14.84
CA ASP A 12 -2.34 -6.61 -15.11
C ASP A 12 -2.51 -7.49 -13.86
N ALA A 13 -1.42 -7.71 -13.13
CA ALA A 13 -1.40 -8.53 -11.92
C ALA A 13 -2.16 -7.86 -10.77
N VAL A 14 -1.95 -6.57 -10.57
CA VAL A 14 -2.66 -5.74 -9.58
C VAL A 14 -4.16 -5.74 -9.84
N MET A 15 -4.59 -5.58 -11.09
CA MET A 15 -6.01 -5.65 -11.47
C MET A 15 -6.61 -7.03 -11.25
N LYS A 16 -5.86 -8.10 -11.52
CA LYS A 16 -6.29 -9.48 -11.24
C LYS A 16 -6.46 -9.70 -9.74
N GLU A 17 -5.57 -9.15 -8.91
CA GLU A 17 -5.66 -9.24 -7.46
C GLU A 17 -6.89 -8.51 -6.92
N ALA A 18 -7.13 -7.28 -7.39
CA ALA A 18 -8.31 -6.51 -7.00
C ALA A 18 -9.62 -7.23 -7.35
N LYS A 19 -9.68 -7.89 -8.51
CA LYS A 19 -10.86 -8.64 -8.99
C LYS A 19 -11.15 -9.92 -8.20
N LYS A 20 -10.24 -10.38 -7.32
CA LYS A 20 -10.55 -11.48 -6.40
C LYS A 20 -11.58 -11.08 -5.35
N VAL A 21 -11.64 -9.78 -5.03
CA VAL A 21 -12.68 -9.25 -4.14
C VAL A 21 -13.98 -9.16 -4.93
N PRO A 22 -15.09 -9.77 -4.45
CA PRO A 22 -16.38 -9.70 -5.13
C PRO A 22 -16.84 -8.25 -5.35
N GLN A 23 -17.48 -8.01 -6.50
CA GLN A 23 -18.06 -6.72 -6.82
C GLN A 23 -19.07 -6.29 -5.73
N GLY A 24 -19.04 -5.00 -5.38
CA GLY A 24 -19.88 -4.43 -4.32
C GLY A 24 -19.29 -4.50 -2.92
N ARG A 25 -18.13 -5.13 -2.74
CA ARG A 25 -17.34 -5.04 -1.50
C ARG A 25 -16.30 -3.93 -1.58
N ASN A 26 -15.99 -3.33 -0.43
CA ASN A 26 -14.88 -2.40 -0.31
C ASN A 26 -13.58 -3.18 -0.11
N LEU A 27 -12.47 -2.68 -0.65
CA LEU A 27 -11.18 -3.37 -0.60
C LEU A 27 -10.07 -2.43 -0.18
N TYR A 28 -9.10 -3.02 0.53
CA TYR A 28 -7.79 -2.44 0.78
C TYR A 28 -6.73 -3.53 0.58
N VAL A 29 -6.03 -3.47 -0.57
CA VAL A 29 -5.13 -4.50 -1.06
C VAL A 29 -3.71 -3.97 -1.07
N GLY A 30 -2.76 -4.68 -0.48
CA GLY A 30 -1.36 -4.29 -0.49
C GLY A 30 -0.51 -5.18 0.41
N ASN A 31 0.70 -4.73 0.72
CA ASN A 31 1.49 -5.35 1.78
C ASN A 31 1.05 -4.76 3.13
N ILE A 32 0.04 -5.38 3.74
CA ILE A 32 -0.58 -4.90 4.99
C ILE A 32 0.29 -5.23 6.19
N ASN A 33 0.63 -4.21 6.98
CA ASN A 33 1.19 -4.35 8.31
C ASN A 33 0.07 -4.56 9.31
N TYR A 34 0.11 -5.70 10.02
CA TYR A 34 -0.78 -5.97 11.15
C TYR A 34 0.01 -5.87 12.44
N TYR A 35 -0.55 -5.22 13.45
CA TYR A 35 0.07 -5.07 14.78
C TYR A 35 1.48 -4.45 14.72
N HIS A 36 1.67 -3.48 13.82
CA HIS A 36 2.95 -2.79 13.72
C HIS A 36 3.07 -1.79 14.87
N LYS A 37 4.08 -2.02 15.71
CA LYS A 37 4.40 -1.15 16.84
C LYS A 37 5.11 0.13 16.37
N PRO A 38 4.70 1.31 16.86
CA PRO A 38 5.45 2.54 16.63
C PRO A 38 6.92 2.37 17.04
N LEU A 39 7.83 2.59 16.10
CA LEU A 39 9.25 2.69 16.43
C LEU A 39 9.43 3.87 17.39
N ARG A 40 10.13 3.67 18.50
CA ARG A 40 10.38 4.75 19.48
C ARG A 40 11.72 5.48 19.25
N GLN A 41 12.48 5.05 18.23
CA GLN A 41 13.79 5.60 17.86
C GLN A 41 14.01 5.49 16.35
N GLY A 42 14.97 6.26 15.81
CA GLY A 42 15.32 6.27 14.40
C GLY A 42 14.50 7.25 13.55
N LYS A 43 14.64 7.13 12.22
CA LYS A 43 14.01 8.05 11.24
C LYS A 43 12.50 8.18 11.42
N TRP A 44 11.85 7.07 11.75
CA TRP A 44 10.39 6.96 11.87
C TRP A 44 9.92 6.93 13.33
N ALA A 45 10.75 7.44 14.26
CA ALA A 45 10.44 7.44 15.68
C ALA A 45 9.13 8.18 15.99
N VAL A 46 8.31 7.62 16.87
CA VAL A 46 7.04 8.17 17.34
C VAL A 46 7.02 8.16 18.86
N THR A 47 6.81 9.32 19.48
CA THR A 47 6.77 9.42 20.94
C THR A 47 5.46 8.84 21.49
N TYR A 48 5.43 8.51 22.79
CA TYR A 48 4.18 8.09 23.45
C TYR A 48 3.15 9.24 23.51
N GLU A 49 3.59 10.49 23.43
CA GLU A 49 2.70 11.65 23.32
C GLU A 49 2.02 11.71 21.95
N GLU A 50 2.75 11.37 20.88
CA GLU A 50 2.21 11.30 19.53
C GLU A 50 1.30 10.08 19.33
N TRP A 51 1.65 8.94 19.91
CA TRP A 51 0.90 7.68 19.82
C TRP A 51 1.05 6.86 21.10
N PRO A 52 0.08 6.96 22.03
CA PRO A 52 0.13 6.26 23.31
C PRO A 52 -0.18 4.76 23.20
N GLU A 53 -0.87 4.32 22.14
CA GLU A 53 -1.23 2.92 21.97
C GLU A 53 -0.02 2.05 21.56
N GLU A 54 -0.16 0.73 21.75
CA GLU A 54 0.90 -0.24 21.46
C GLU A 54 1.12 -0.46 19.96
N ASP A 55 0.03 -0.48 19.19
CA ASP A 55 0.03 -0.85 17.78
C ASP A 55 -0.66 0.24 16.94
N TYR A 56 -0.24 0.37 15.69
CA TYR A 56 -1.01 1.06 14.66
C TYR A 56 -2.18 0.20 14.17
N PRO A 57 -3.27 0.82 13.66
CA PRO A 57 -4.29 0.09 12.93
C PRO A 57 -3.72 -0.55 11.66
N PRO A 58 -4.35 -1.61 11.10
CA PRO A 58 -3.85 -2.25 9.88
C PRO A 58 -3.71 -1.26 8.72
N TYR A 59 -2.53 -1.22 8.10
CA TYR A 59 -2.23 -0.31 7.00
C TYR A 59 -1.34 -0.94 5.95
N ALA A 60 -1.53 -0.57 4.68
CA ALA A 60 -0.67 -1.02 3.59
C ALA A 60 0.60 -0.18 3.53
N ASN A 61 1.76 -0.82 3.34
CA ASN A 61 3.03 -0.13 3.15
C ASN A 61 2.97 0.89 2.00
N GLY A 62 3.65 2.03 2.20
CA GLY A 62 3.72 3.16 1.27
C GLY A 62 3.96 2.84 -0.23
N PRO A 63 4.87 1.93 -0.62
CA PRO A 63 5.28 1.78 -2.02
C PRO A 63 4.14 1.51 -3.00
N GLY A 64 3.07 0.84 -2.56
CA GLY A 64 1.85 0.79 -3.35
C GLY A 64 0.74 -0.07 -2.77
N TYR A 65 -0.49 0.36 -3.03
CA TYR A 65 -1.72 -0.33 -2.62
C TYR A 65 -2.93 0.07 -3.46
N ILE A 66 -3.96 -0.76 -3.40
CA ILE A 66 -5.26 -0.55 -4.05
C ILE A 66 -6.30 -0.29 -2.97
N LEU A 67 -7.18 0.67 -3.22
CA LEU A 67 -8.29 1.05 -2.38
C LEU A 67 -9.54 1.15 -3.25
N SER A 68 -10.68 0.66 -2.77
CA SER A 68 -11.98 0.90 -3.42
C SER A 68 -12.34 2.39 -3.41
N SER A 69 -12.98 2.86 -4.49
CA SER A 69 -13.41 4.26 -4.64
C SER A 69 -14.29 4.75 -3.49
N ASP A 70 -15.14 3.89 -2.93
CA ASP A 70 -16.03 4.26 -1.82
C ASP A 70 -15.27 4.69 -0.57
N VAL A 71 -14.15 4.03 -0.29
CA VAL A 71 -13.28 4.41 0.83
C VAL A 71 -12.57 5.72 0.51
N ALA A 72 -12.14 5.93 -0.73
CA ALA A 72 -11.54 7.20 -1.16
C ALA A 72 -12.53 8.37 -1.02
N TYR A 73 -13.79 8.21 -1.46
CA TYR A 73 -14.84 9.22 -1.32
C TYR A 73 -15.14 9.53 0.15
N PHE A 74 -15.22 8.50 1.00
CA PHE A 74 -15.36 8.70 2.44
C PHE A 74 -14.20 9.52 3.02
N ILE A 75 -12.95 9.18 2.66
CA ILE A 75 -11.76 9.88 3.14
C ILE A 75 -11.84 11.35 2.77
N VAL A 76 -12.09 11.68 1.50
CA VAL A 76 -12.20 13.07 1.05
C VAL A 76 -13.32 13.79 1.80
N SER A 77 -14.51 13.19 1.89
CA SER A 77 -15.66 13.82 2.55
C SER A 77 -15.45 14.09 4.05
N GLU A 78 -14.85 13.15 4.77
CA GLU A 78 -14.60 13.31 6.21
C GLU A 78 -13.36 14.18 6.47
N PHE A 79 -12.39 14.20 5.56
CA PHE A 79 -11.25 15.10 5.62
C PHE A 79 -11.67 16.57 5.47
N GLU A 80 -12.51 16.88 4.48
CA GLU A 80 -13.07 18.23 4.27
C GLU A 80 -13.90 18.73 5.46
N LYS A 81 -14.50 17.81 6.22
CA LYS A 81 -15.22 18.11 7.47
C LYS A 81 -14.29 18.21 8.69
N HIS A 82 -12.97 18.13 8.51
CA HIS A 82 -11.97 18.11 9.58
C HIS A 82 -12.19 17.00 10.62
N LYS A 83 -12.76 15.87 10.21
CA LYS A 83 -13.05 14.75 11.12
C LYS A 83 -11.94 13.71 11.16
N LEU A 84 -11.03 13.73 10.20
CA LEU A 84 -9.94 12.76 10.11
C LEU A 84 -8.67 13.33 10.74
N ARG A 85 -8.05 12.54 11.62
CA ARG A 85 -6.74 12.84 12.21
C ARG A 85 -5.67 12.57 11.15
N LEU A 86 -4.81 13.56 10.89
CA LEU A 86 -3.58 13.37 10.13
C LEU A 86 -2.49 12.85 11.05
N PHE A 87 -1.61 12.02 10.48
CA PHE A 87 -0.40 11.57 11.13
C PHE A 87 0.81 11.75 10.20
N LYS A 88 2.00 11.84 10.79
CA LYS A 88 3.22 12.18 10.04
C LYS A 88 3.61 11.13 8.99
N MET A 89 3.19 9.88 9.19
CA MET A 89 3.26 8.82 8.20
C MET A 89 1.91 8.73 7.49
N GLU A 90 1.94 8.87 6.18
CA GLU A 90 0.78 8.92 5.31
C GLU A 90 0.10 7.54 5.21
N ASP A 91 0.89 6.47 5.22
CA ASP A 91 0.42 5.09 5.14
C ASP A 91 -0.30 4.68 6.43
N VAL A 92 0.25 5.07 7.59
CA VAL A 92 -0.43 4.97 8.89
C VAL A 92 -1.71 5.81 8.90
N SER A 93 -1.68 7.04 8.38
CA SER A 93 -2.89 7.89 8.27
C SER A 93 -3.97 7.20 7.44
N MET A 94 -3.60 6.61 6.30
CA MET A 94 -4.51 5.82 5.48
C MET A 94 -5.10 4.64 6.27
N GLY A 95 -4.28 3.89 7.02
CA GLY A 95 -4.75 2.82 7.90
C GLY A 95 -5.82 3.27 8.89
N MET A 96 -5.57 4.40 9.59
CA MET A 96 -6.53 4.99 10.52
C MET A 96 -7.86 5.35 9.84
N TRP A 97 -7.81 5.89 8.62
CA TRP A 97 -9.02 6.29 7.91
C TRP A 97 -9.80 5.10 7.35
N VAL A 98 -9.09 4.08 6.84
CA VAL A 98 -9.73 2.83 6.40
C VAL A 98 -10.36 2.10 7.57
N GLU A 99 -9.69 2.03 8.72
CA GLU A 99 -10.26 1.43 9.94
C GLU A 99 -11.55 2.13 10.36
N ARG A 100 -11.56 3.47 10.35
CA ARG A 100 -12.78 4.24 10.64
C ARG A 100 -13.91 3.92 9.66
N PHE A 101 -13.63 3.84 8.37
CA PHE A 101 -14.63 3.44 7.38
C PHE A 101 -15.14 2.01 7.64
N ASN A 102 -14.22 1.09 7.93
CA ASN A 102 -14.49 -0.33 8.20
C ASN A 102 -15.46 -0.53 9.38
N SER A 103 -15.45 0.38 10.37
CA SER A 103 -16.40 0.35 11.50
C SER A 103 -17.87 0.55 11.07
N THR A 104 -18.11 1.10 9.87
CA THR A 104 -19.46 1.38 9.33
C THR A 104 -19.80 0.50 8.13
N ARG A 105 -18.81 0.23 7.27
CA ARG A 105 -18.95 -0.53 6.04
C ARG A 105 -17.74 -1.47 5.93
N PRO A 106 -17.93 -2.80 5.98
CA PRO A 106 -16.82 -3.74 5.96
C PRO A 106 -15.87 -3.53 4.77
N VAL A 107 -14.57 -3.63 5.04
CA VAL A 107 -13.47 -3.57 4.10
C VAL A 107 -12.75 -4.91 4.09
N GLU A 108 -12.57 -5.46 2.90
CA GLU A 108 -11.74 -6.65 2.68
C GLU A 108 -10.27 -6.24 2.63
N TYR A 109 -9.51 -6.61 3.66
CA TYR A 109 -8.06 -6.43 3.69
C TYR A 109 -7.40 -7.61 2.98
N VAL A 110 -6.66 -7.34 1.91
CA VAL A 110 -5.96 -8.37 1.14
C VAL A 110 -4.46 -8.12 1.25
N HIS A 111 -3.81 -8.94 2.07
CA HIS A 111 -2.36 -8.90 2.26
C HIS A 111 -1.64 -9.70 1.18
N SER A 112 -0.62 -9.10 0.57
CA SER A 112 0.29 -9.81 -0.35
C SER A 112 1.71 -9.24 -0.30
N LEU A 113 2.68 -10.10 -0.02
CA LEU A 113 4.12 -9.78 -0.07
C LEU A 113 4.63 -9.50 -1.50
N LYS A 114 3.81 -9.75 -2.52
CA LYS A 114 4.11 -9.40 -3.91
C LYS A 114 4.02 -7.88 -4.15
N PHE A 115 3.38 -7.13 -3.24
CA PHE A 115 3.62 -5.70 -3.13
C PHE A 115 4.98 -5.49 -2.43
N CYS A 116 6.06 -5.62 -3.19
CA CYS A 116 7.41 -5.65 -2.65
C CYS A 116 7.84 -4.27 -2.18
N GLN A 117 8.26 -4.16 -0.92
CA GLN A 117 8.66 -2.89 -0.30
C GLN A 117 10.18 -2.62 -0.33
N PHE A 118 11.00 -3.60 -0.69
CA PHE A 118 12.46 -3.54 -0.50
C PHE A 118 13.27 -3.82 -1.78
N GLY A 119 12.65 -3.69 -2.95
CA GLY A 119 13.29 -3.97 -4.23
C GLY A 119 12.37 -4.77 -5.13
N CYS A 120 12.86 -5.90 -5.61
CA CYS A 120 12.14 -6.78 -6.54
C CYS A 120 12.26 -8.24 -6.07
N VAL A 121 11.13 -8.97 -6.09
CA VAL A 121 11.04 -10.40 -5.74
C VAL A 121 10.43 -11.18 -6.90
N GLU A 122 10.58 -12.49 -6.94
CA GLU A 122 9.95 -13.29 -7.99
C GLU A 122 8.42 -13.14 -7.97
N ASP A 123 7.82 -13.03 -9.16
CA ASP A 123 6.38 -12.80 -9.36
C ASP A 123 5.79 -11.63 -8.57
N TYR A 124 6.56 -10.54 -8.44
CA TYR A 124 6.11 -9.29 -7.84
C TYR A 124 4.85 -8.72 -8.53
N TYR A 125 4.02 -8.02 -7.77
CA TYR A 125 2.96 -7.13 -8.27
C TYR A 125 3.48 -5.71 -8.37
N THR A 126 4.26 -5.28 -7.38
CA THR A 126 5.03 -4.04 -7.40
C THR A 126 6.47 -4.32 -7.01
N ALA A 127 7.40 -3.55 -7.57
CA ALA A 127 8.80 -3.55 -7.20
C ALA A 127 9.21 -2.12 -6.81
N HIS A 128 9.54 -1.89 -5.55
CA HIS A 128 9.95 -0.60 -4.98
C HIS A 128 11.45 -0.34 -5.17
N TYR A 129 11.93 0.89 -4.95
CA TYR A 129 13.32 1.31 -5.13
C TYR A 129 13.88 1.02 -6.52
N GLN A 130 13.08 1.27 -7.56
CA GLN A 130 13.49 1.11 -8.94
C GLN A 130 13.86 2.46 -9.55
N SER A 131 15.11 2.59 -9.99
CA SER A 131 15.51 3.71 -10.83
C SER A 131 14.76 3.69 -12.17
N PRO A 132 14.69 4.82 -12.90
CA PRO A 132 14.05 4.86 -14.21
C PRO A 132 14.60 3.81 -15.20
N LYS A 133 15.90 3.53 -15.18
CA LYS A 133 16.52 2.47 -16.01
C LYS A 133 16.06 1.07 -15.60
N GLN A 134 15.91 0.82 -14.31
CA GLN A 134 15.39 -0.45 -13.82
C GLN A 134 13.93 -0.62 -14.21
N MET A 135 13.09 0.41 -14.11
CA MET A 135 11.69 0.35 -14.55
C MET A 135 11.56 -0.02 -16.04
N ILE A 136 12.38 0.59 -16.91
CA ILE A 136 12.42 0.23 -18.33
C ILE A 136 12.88 -1.22 -18.53
N CYS A 137 13.91 -1.66 -17.79
CA CYS A 137 14.39 -3.03 -17.86
C CYS A 137 13.31 -4.04 -17.41
N LEU A 138 12.59 -3.76 -16.31
CA LEU A 138 11.51 -4.60 -15.81
C LEU A 138 10.38 -4.70 -16.83
N TRP A 139 10.02 -3.57 -17.46
CA TRP A 139 9.02 -3.54 -18.54
C TRP A 139 9.45 -4.38 -19.74
N ASN A 140 10.67 -4.20 -20.25
CA ASN A 140 11.16 -4.94 -21.41
C ASN A 140 11.20 -6.45 -21.14
N LYS A 141 11.70 -6.86 -19.97
CA LYS A 141 11.70 -8.29 -19.59
C LYS A 141 10.29 -8.85 -19.51
N LEU A 142 9.33 -8.09 -19.00
CA LEU A 142 7.93 -8.51 -18.94
C LEU A 142 7.35 -8.72 -20.34
N GLN A 143 7.64 -7.81 -21.28
CA GLN A 143 7.18 -7.90 -22.67
C GLN A 143 7.84 -9.08 -23.42
N GLU A 144 9.16 -9.23 -23.28
CA GLU A 144 9.94 -10.23 -24.03
C GLU A 144 9.76 -11.65 -23.50
N LEU A 145 9.74 -11.81 -22.16
CA LEU A 145 9.73 -13.12 -21.52
C LEU A 145 8.32 -13.57 -21.12
N GLY A 146 7.33 -12.67 -21.16
CA GLY A 146 5.97 -12.93 -20.68
C GLY A 146 5.88 -13.19 -19.17
N ARG A 147 6.96 -12.96 -18.42
CA ARG A 147 7.03 -13.22 -16.98
C ARG A 147 7.84 -12.14 -16.24
N PRO A 148 7.48 -11.82 -15.00
CA PRO A 148 8.18 -10.85 -14.16
C PRO A 148 9.57 -11.37 -13.77
N VAL A 149 10.62 -10.67 -14.19
CA VAL A 149 12.00 -11.00 -13.81
C VAL A 149 12.70 -9.73 -13.36
N CYS A 150 13.34 -9.79 -12.20
CA CYS A 150 14.06 -8.64 -11.65
C CYS A 150 15.26 -8.24 -12.53
N CYS A 151 15.60 -6.96 -12.48
CA CYS A 151 16.78 -6.41 -13.12
C CYS A 151 17.94 -6.43 -12.13
N ASN A 152 19.11 -6.87 -12.58
CA ASN A 152 20.31 -6.88 -11.74
C ASN A 152 20.75 -5.43 -11.48
N MET A 153 21.19 -5.16 -10.27
CA MET A 153 21.94 -3.95 -9.94
C MET A 153 23.36 -4.13 -10.47
N ARG A 154 23.62 -3.74 -11.72
CA ARG A 154 24.98 -3.49 -12.21
C ARG A 154 25.16 -2.01 -12.44
#